data_AF-A0A2E5SH36-F1
#
_entry.id   AF-A0A2E5SH36-F1
#
_cell.length_a   1.000
_cell.length_b   1.000
_cell.length_c   1.000
_cell.angle_alpha   90.00
_cell.angle_beta   90.00
_cell.angle_gamma   90.00
#
_symmetry.space_group_name_H-M   'P 1'
#
loop_
_entity.id
_entity.type
_entity.pdbx_description
1 polymer ?
#
loop_
_entity_poly.entity_id
_entity_poly.type
_entity_poly.pdbx_seq_one_letter_code
_entity_poly.pdbx_strand_id
1 'polypeptide(L)' 'MVDQKILPWVIDNTYYNIWEQFGIQNRDLIFLDKNGNLHERINLTDSFNQEIIIDLINQSLIHN' A
#
# COMPACT_ATOMS: atom_id res chain seq x y z
N MET A 1 5.81 -18.90 8.62
CA MET A 1 6.69 -17.74 8.37
C MET A 1 7.30 -17.96 7.01
N VAL A 2 7.12 -17.04 6.06
CA VAL A 2 7.82 -17.11 4.78
C VAL A 2 9.28 -16.84 5.06
N ASP A 3 10.16 -17.74 4.63
CA ASP A 3 11.61 -17.68 4.86
C ASP A 3 12.18 -16.31 4.51
N GLN A 4 13.21 -15.91 5.25
CA GLN A 4 13.88 -14.61 5.35
C GLN A 4 14.39 -13.99 4.03
N LYS A 5 13.52 -13.85 3.02
CA LYS A 5 13.70 -12.90 1.92
C LYS A 5 13.36 -11.53 2.47
N ILE A 6 14.32 -10.93 3.17
CA ILE A 6 14.31 -9.49 3.43
C ILE A 6 14.41 -8.83 2.05
N LEU A 7 13.28 -8.39 1.51
CA LEU A 7 13.24 -7.59 0.31
C LEU A 7 13.59 -6.16 0.73
N PRO A 8 14.80 -5.64 0.42
CA PRO A 8 15.25 -4.34 0.94
C PRO A 8 14.39 -3.18 0.49
N TRP A 9 13.62 -3.36 -0.59
CA TRP A 9 12.65 -2.39 -1.10
C TRP A 9 11.27 -2.48 -0.42
N VAL A 10 11.02 -3.50 0.39
CA VAL A 10 9.79 -3.66 1.18
C VAL A 10 9.98 -3.15 2.61
N ILE A 11 11.22 -3.16 3.11
CA ILE A 11 11.56 -2.67 4.44
C ILE A 11 11.85 -1.17 4.38
N ASP A 12 11.09 -0.39 5.15
CA ASP A 12 11.46 1.01 5.38
C ASP A 12 12.85 1.12 5.99
N ASN A 13 13.56 2.18 5.69
CA ASN A 13 14.83 2.47 6.33
C ASN A 13 14.80 3.85 6.97
N THR A 14 15.64 4.04 7.98
CA THR A 14 15.71 5.28 8.74
C THR A 14 16.13 6.51 7.92
N TYR A 15 16.67 6.31 6.71
CA TYR A 15 17.06 7.39 5.82
C TYR A 15 15.88 7.94 5.02
N TYR A 16 15.07 7.06 4.42
CA TYR A 16 13.91 7.47 3.61
C TYR A 16 12.62 7.57 4.42
N ASN A 17 12.44 6.74 5.45
CA ASN A 17 11.32 6.76 6.39
C ASN A 17 9.95 6.91 5.71
N ILE A 18 9.76 6.14 4.63
CA ILE A 18 8.65 6.25 3.69
C ILE A 18 7.32 5.97 4.40
N TRP A 19 7.32 5.05 5.36
CA TRP A 19 6.11 4.66 6.06
C TRP A 19 5.63 5.78 6.98
N GLU A 20 6.53 6.50 7.65
CA GLU A 20 6.18 7.70 8.41
C GLU A 20 5.71 8.83 7.48
N GLN A 21 6.40 9.05 6.35
CA GLN A 21 6.01 10.08 5.38
C GLN A 21 4.61 9.83 4.79
N PHE A 22 4.25 8.57 4.55
CA PHE A 22 2.93 8.17 4.07
C PHE A 22 1.90 7.98 5.22
N GLY A 23 2.34 8.13 6.47
CA GLY A 23 1.53 7.97 7.67
C GLY A 23 0.92 6.57 7.81
N ILE A 24 1.65 5.54 7.35
CA ILE A 24 1.16 4.16 7.27
C ILE A 24 0.88 3.59 8.66
N GLN A 25 -0.26 2.96 8.79
CA GLN A 25 -0.68 2.22 9.98
C GLN A 25 -0.69 0.72 9.72
N ASN A 26 -0.77 -0.06 10.79
CA ASN A 26 -0.85 -1.50 10.68
C ASN A 26 -2.10 -1.88 9.86
N ARG A 27 -1.91 -2.82 8.91
CA ARG A 27 -2.91 -3.29 7.95
C ARG A 27 -3.37 -2.27 6.89
N ASP A 28 -2.62 -1.20 6.66
CA ASP A 28 -2.88 -0.37 5.49
C ASP A 28 -2.51 -1.09 4.19
N LEU A 29 -3.43 -1.06 3.23
CA LEU A 29 -3.20 -1.30 1.81
C LEU A 29 -2.97 0.06 1.12
N ILE A 30 -1.93 0.16 0.31
CA ILE A 30 -1.59 1.38 -0.43
C ILE A 30 -1.58 1.14 -1.92
N PHE A 31 -2.00 2.16 -2.67
CA PHE A 31 -1.89 2.24 -4.12
C PHE A 31 -0.94 3.39 -4.47
N LEU A 32 0.04 3.08 -5.30
CA LEU A 32 1.01 4.06 -5.80
C LEU A 32 0.75 4.33 -7.28
N ASP A 33 0.97 5.57 -7.72
CA ASP A 33 1.01 5.89 -9.14
C ASP A 33 2.31 5.39 -9.80
N LYS A 34 2.39 5.49 -11.14
CA LYS A 34 3.58 5.09 -11.90
C LYS A 34 4.85 5.88 -11.57
N ASN A 35 4.71 7.03 -10.92
CA ASN A 35 5.83 7.88 -10.50
C ASN A 35 6.25 7.58 -9.05
N GLY A 36 5.57 6.65 -8.37
CA GLY A 36 5.83 6.28 -6.97
C GLY A 36 5.15 7.16 -5.94
N ASN A 37 4.22 8.05 -6.33
CA ASN A 37 3.46 8.86 -5.38
C ASN A 37 2.32 8.06 -4.78
N LEU A 38 2.02 8.30 -3.50
CA LEU A 38 0.85 7.72 -2.83
C LEU A 38 -0.43 8.27 -3.46
N HIS A 39 -1.22 7.38 -4.07
CA HIS A 39 -2.51 7.71 -4.66
C HIS A 39 -3.64 7.45 -3.65
N GLU A 40 -3.63 6.30 -2.99
CA GLU A 40 -4.68 5.91 -2.06
C GLU A 40 -4.16 5.01 -0.92
N ARG A 41 -4.83 5.08 0.23
CA ARG A 41 -4.51 4.31 1.44
C ARG A 41 -5.79 3.85 2.12
N ILE A 42 -5.83 2.56 2.44
CA ILE A 42 -7.01 1.89 2.99
C ILE A 42 -6.60 1.06 4.19
N ASN A 43 -7.16 1.33 5.37
CA ASN A 43 -6.89 0.50 6.54
C ASN A 43 -7.81 -0.74 6.54
N LEU A 44 -7.20 -1.92 6.44
CA LEU A 44 -7.90 -3.21 6.44
C LEU A 44 -8.28 -3.64 7.88
N THR A 45 -9.03 -2.79 8.57
CA THR A 45 -9.69 -3.14 9.83
C THR A 45 -10.71 -4.28 9.63
N ASP A 46 -11.17 -4.90 10.71
CA ASP A 46 -12.10 -6.04 10.64
C ASP A 46 -13.48 -5.67 10.04
N SER A 47 -13.80 -4.37 9.92
CA SER A 47 -15.00 -3.84 9.25
C SER A 47 -14.79 -3.51 7.77
N PHE A 48 -13.65 -3.86 7.19
CA PHE A 48 -13.30 -3.48 5.83
C PHE A 48 -14.13 -4.24 4.78
N ASN A 49 -14.79 -3.50 3.87
CA ASN A 49 -15.54 -4.10 2.75
C ASN A 49 -14.59 -4.41 1.58
N GLN A 50 -14.45 -5.70 1.26
CA GLN A 50 -13.63 -6.19 0.14
C GLN A 50 -14.04 -5.60 -1.23
N GLU A 51 -15.31 -5.24 -1.43
CA GLU A 51 -15.80 -4.67 -2.70
C GLU A 51 -15.05 -3.37 -3.07
N ILE A 52 -14.60 -2.60 -2.07
CA ILE A 52 -13.82 -1.37 -2.27
C ILE A 52 -12.51 -1.65 -2.99
N ILE A 53 -11.80 -2.75 -2.65
CA ILE A 53 -10.54 -3.10 -3.34
C ILE A 53 -10.81 -3.42 -4.82
N ILE A 54 -11.89 -4.15 -5.09
CA ILE A 54 -12.25 -4.56 -6.45
C ILE A 54 -12.56 -3.33 -7.29
N ASP A 55 -13.31 -2.38 -6.76
CA ASP A 55 -13.65 -1.13 -7.45
C ASP A 55 -12.40 -0.29 -7.75
N LEU A 56 -11.46 -0.20 -6.81
CA LEU A 56 -10.22 0.57 -7.00
C LEU A 56 -9.28 -0.05 -8.03
N ILE A 57 -9.17 -1.38 -8.03
CA ILE A 57 -8.43 -2.09 -9.08
C ILE A 57 -9.06 -1.81 -10.45
N ASN A 58 -10.38 -1.89 -10.56
CA ASN A 58 -11.09 -1.62 -11.81
C ASN A 58 -10.87 -0.18 -12.29
N GLN A 59 -10.99 0.82 -11.40
CA GLN A 59 -10.71 2.23 -11.74
C GLN A 59 -9.27 2.43 -12.24
N SER A 60 -8.31 1.80 -11.57
CA SER A 60 -6.89 1.87 -11.92
C SER A 60 -6.56 1.21 -13.27
N LEU A 61 -7.33 0.19 -13.67
CA LEU A 61 -7.16 -0.50 -14.95
C LEU A 61 -7.85 0.23 -16.13
N ILE A 62 -8.93 0.98 -15.88
CA ILE A 62 -9.70 1.66 -16.93
C ILE A 62 -9.01 2.96 -17.40
N HIS A 63 -8.13 3.55 -16.59
CA HIS A 63 -7.45 4.83 -16.89
C HIS A 63 -6.03 4.68 -17.48
N ASN A 64 -5.67 3.50 -17.99
CA ASN A 64 -4.43 3.25 -18.76
C ASN A 64 -4.73 2.99 -20.24
#